data_AF-A0AAU9CR92-F1
#
_entry.id   AF-A0AAU9CR92-F1
#
_cell.length_a   1.000
_cell.length_b   1.000
_cell.length_c   1.000
_cell.angle_alpha   90.00
_cell.angle_beta   90.00
_cell.angle_gamma   90.00
#
_symmetry.space_group_name_H-M   'P 1'
#
loop_
_entity.id
_entity.type
_entity.pdbx_description
1 polymer ?
#
loop_
_entity_poly.entity_id
_entity_poly.type
_entity_poly.pdbx_seq_one_letter_code
_entity_poly.pdbx_strand_id
1 'polypeptide(L)'
;MSYELVAESIMEYIESRIQKLFPTNQHHEAKRLIESIRAEHVMDTGSYNLFNTRIATLELSKGSLESLREFVDEAKKDFRNVIYWYLNQSDKTQG
;
A
#
# COMPACT_ATOMS: atom_id res chain seq x y z
N MET A 1 5.76 13.47 19.99
CA MET A 1 5.07 13.63 18.69
C MET A 1 3.66 13.09 18.89
N SER A 2 2.62 13.86 18.57
CA SER A 2 1.23 13.37 18.72
C SER A 2 0.92 12.30 17.65
N TYR A 3 -0.07 11.46 17.92
CA TYR A 3 -0.49 10.38 17.02
C TYR A 3 -1.01 10.93 15.67
N GLU A 4 -1.64 12.11 15.68
CA GLU A 4 -2.13 12.81 14.49
C GLU A 4 -1.00 13.20 13.51
N LEU A 5 0.11 13.75 14.02
CA LEU A 5 1.26 14.13 13.17
C LEU A 5 1.90 12.91 12.49
N VAL A 6 1.86 11.75 13.15
CA VAL A 6 2.35 10.49 12.56
C VAL A 6 1.41 10.01 11.45
N ALA A 7 0.10 10.12 11.66
CA ALA A 7 -0.89 9.74 10.65
C ALA A 7 -0.83 10.62 9.39
N GLU A 8 -0.66 11.93 9.56
CA GLU A 8 -0.49 12.87 8.44
C GLU A 8 0.75 12.55 7.61
N SER A 9 1.91 12.38 8.24
CA SER A 9 3.16 12.06 7.54
C SER A 9 3.11 10.71 6.78
N ILE A 10 2.39 9.72 7.33
CA ILE A 10 2.14 8.44 6.66
C ILE A 10 1.32 8.63 5.38
N MET A 11 0.26 9.43 5.45
CA MET A 11 -0.61 9.68 4.29
C MET A 11 0.10 10.49 3.21
N GLU A 12 0.89 11.49 3.58
CA GLU A 12 1.74 12.23 2.64
C GLU A 12 2.73 11.31 1.92
N TYR A 13 3.33 10.37 2.65
CA TYR A 13 4.23 9.40 2.04
C TYR A 13 3.51 8.50 1.03
N ILE A 14 2.33 7.97 1.37
CA ILE A 14 1.50 7.16 0.45
C ILE A 14 1.14 7.97 -0.81
N GLU A 15 0.73 9.22 -0.65
CA GLU A 15 0.40 10.11 -1.77
C GLU A 15 1.61 10.32 -2.69
N SER A 16 2.79 10.55 -2.11
CA SER A 16 4.03 10.68 -2.89
C SER A 16 4.37 9.42 -3.69
N ARG A 17 4.10 8.23 -3.14
CA ARG A 17 4.30 6.95 -3.85
C ARG A 17 3.34 6.78 -5.00
N ILE A 18 2.07 7.13 -4.81
CA ILE A 18 1.06 7.12 -5.88
C ILE A 18 1.50 8.04 -7.02
N GLN A 19 1.91 9.26 -6.69
CA GLN A 19 2.35 10.24 -7.69
C GLN A 19 3.55 9.77 -8.49
N LYS A 20 4.45 9.02 -7.86
CA LYS A 20 5.65 8.45 -8.50
C LYS A 20 5.34 7.24 -9.39
N LEU A 21 4.42 6.37 -8.98
CA LEU A 21 4.17 5.10 -9.65
C LEU A 21 3.12 5.20 -10.77
N PHE A 22 2.14 6.09 -10.62
CA PHE A 22 1.00 6.16 -11.52
C PHE A 22 1.02 7.47 -12.33
N PRO A 23 0.48 7.48 -13.56
CA PRO A 23 0.26 8.72 -14.31
C PRO A 23 -0.81 9.58 -13.62
N THR A 24 -0.75 10.91 -13.82
CA THR A 24 -1.59 11.89 -13.12
C THR A 24 -3.09 11.61 -13.23
N ASN A 25 -3.57 11.13 -14.38
CA ASN A 25 -4.98 10.79 -14.58
C ASN A 25 -5.44 9.56 -13.79
N GLN A 26 -4.53 8.80 -13.18
CA GLN A 26 -4.81 7.61 -12.37
C GLN A 26 -4.62 7.85 -10.87
N HIS A 27 -4.03 8.98 -10.45
CA HIS A 27 -3.71 9.27 -9.04
C HIS A 27 -4.92 9.12 -8.13
N HIS A 28 -6.05 9.72 -8.53
CA HIS A 28 -7.28 9.67 -7.75
C HIS A 28 -7.78 8.23 -7.58
N GLU A 29 -7.75 7.42 -8.64
CA GLU A 29 -8.21 6.03 -8.56
C GLU A 29 -7.29 5.17 -7.69
N ALA A 30 -5.98 5.32 -7.86
CA ALA A 30 -5.00 4.59 -7.08
C ALA A 30 -5.13 4.92 -5.58
N LYS A 31 -5.34 6.20 -5.25
CA LYS A 31 -5.61 6.66 -3.88
C LYS A 31 -6.85 6.00 -3.30
N ARG A 32 -7.98 6.06 -4.00
CA ARG A 32 -9.23 5.43 -3.53
C ARG A 32 -9.06 3.94 -3.28
N LEU A 33 -8.35 3.24 -4.16
CA LEU A 33 -8.09 1.80 -4.02
C LEU A 33 -7.25 1.49 -2.78
N ILE A 34 -6.16 2.21 -2.56
CA ILE A 34 -5.28 2.02 -1.41
C ILE A 34 -5.95 2.40 -0.08
N GLU A 35 -6.70 3.50 -0.05
CA GLU A 35 -7.44 3.92 1.14
C GLU A 35 -8.56 2.94 1.50
N SER A 36 -9.03 2.13 0.54
CA SER A 36 -10.03 1.08 0.80
C SER A 36 -9.48 -0.08 1.64
N ILE A 37 -8.15 -0.25 1.72
CA ILE A 37 -7.52 -1.10 2.73
C ILE A 37 -7.59 -0.32 4.05
N ARG A 38 -8.44 -0.77 4.95
CA ARG A 38 -8.66 -0.23 6.31
C ARG A 38 -8.05 -1.11 7.40
N ALA A 39 -7.95 -0.57 8.62
CA ALA A 39 -7.39 -1.26 9.80
C ALA A 39 -8.04 -2.63 10.08
N GLU A 40 -9.34 -2.78 9.79
CA GLU A 40 -10.07 -4.05 9.95
C GLU A 40 -9.52 -5.20 9.09
N HIS A 41 -8.79 -4.90 8.00
CA HIS A 41 -8.21 -5.91 7.12
C HIS A 41 -6.81 -6.39 7.57
N VAL A 42 -6.17 -5.70 8.52
CA VAL A 42 -4.73 -5.85 8.81
C VAL A 42 -4.40 -6.19 10.27
N MET A 43 -5.41 -6.59 11.05
CA MET A 43 -5.27 -6.96 12.47
C MET A 43 -4.46 -5.93 13.27
N ASP A 44 -4.68 -4.64 13.01
CA ASP A 44 -3.79 -3.58 13.46
C ASP A 44 -4.43 -2.69 14.52
N THR A 45 -3.70 -2.47 15.62
CA THR A 45 -4.04 -1.51 16.68
C THR A 45 -3.13 -0.28 16.66
N GLY A 46 -2.09 -0.26 15.81
CA GLY A 46 -0.97 0.69 15.88
C GLY A 46 -0.52 1.28 14.54
N SER A 47 -1.36 1.23 13.49
CA SER A 47 -1.17 1.75 12.12
C SER A 47 0.00 1.19 11.30
N TYR A 48 0.88 0.38 11.89
CA TYR A 48 2.05 -0.21 11.26
C TYR A 48 1.71 -1.25 10.17
N ASN A 49 0.84 -2.21 10.46
CA ASN A 49 0.46 -3.23 9.47
C ASN A 49 -0.35 -2.59 8.34
N LEU A 50 -1.19 -1.61 8.65
CA LEU A 50 -1.96 -0.89 7.66
C LEU A 50 -1.05 -0.16 6.67
N PHE A 51 -0.08 0.58 7.20
CA PHE A 51 0.90 1.29 6.41
C PHE A 51 1.70 0.34 5.51
N ASN A 52 2.30 -0.69 6.09
CA ASN A 52 3.13 -1.64 5.36
C ASN A 52 2.34 -2.36 4.26
N THR A 53 1.10 -2.74 4.55
CA THR A 53 0.22 -3.39 3.56
C THR A 53 -0.05 -2.45 2.39
N ARG A 54 -0.39 -1.18 2.65
CA ARG A 54 -0.65 -0.19 1.61
C ARG A 54 0.58 0.06 0.73
N ILE A 55 1.76 0.17 1.34
CA ILE A 55 3.01 0.35 0.59
C ILE A 55 3.36 -0.89 -0.23
N ALA A 56 3.33 -2.09 0.37
CA ALA A 56 3.59 -3.33 -0.35
C ALA A 56 2.64 -3.49 -1.55
N THR A 57 1.35 -3.19 -1.36
CA THR A 57 0.33 -3.22 -2.42
C THR A 57 0.68 -2.26 -3.57
N LEU A 58 1.08 -1.02 -3.25
CA LEU A 58 1.51 -0.04 -4.26
C LEU A 58 2.74 -0.52 -5.04
N GLU A 59 3.78 -0.98 -4.35
CA GLU A 59 5.02 -1.42 -5.01
C GLU A 59 4.81 -2.65 -5.89
N LEU A 60 4.05 -3.63 -5.40
CA LEU A 60 3.71 -4.85 -6.14
C LEU A 60 2.93 -4.55 -7.42
N SER A 61 2.10 -3.51 -7.41
CA SER A 61 1.30 -3.10 -8.59
C SER A 61 2.15 -2.55 -9.75
N LYS A 62 3.39 -2.11 -9.48
CA LYS A 62 4.31 -1.52 -10.47
C LYS A 62 3.67 -0.40 -11.32
N GLY A 63 2.75 0.37 -10.73
CA GLY A 63 2.05 1.47 -11.43
C GLY A 63 0.88 1.04 -12.31
N SER A 64 0.47 -0.24 -12.28
CA SER A 64 -0.71 -0.74 -12.98
C SER A 64 -1.96 -0.67 -12.10
N LEU A 65 -3.01 0.02 -12.55
CA LEU A 65 -4.29 0.05 -11.83
C LEU A 65 -4.97 -1.33 -11.78
N GLU A 66 -4.77 -2.17 -12.80
CA GLU A 66 -5.31 -3.51 -12.83
C GLU A 66 -4.68 -4.36 -11.72
N SER A 67 -3.35 -4.43 -11.70
CA SER A 67 -2.62 -5.16 -10.66
C SER A 67 -2.85 -4.55 -9.27
N LEU A 68 -3.02 -3.22 -9.18
CA LEU A 68 -3.37 -2.57 -7.92
C LEU A 68 -4.70 -3.10 -7.37
N ARG A 69 -5.73 -3.26 -8.21
CA ARG A 69 -7.02 -3.84 -7.77
C ARG A 69 -6.84 -5.27 -7.26
N GLU A 70 -6.08 -6.08 -7.98
CA GLU A 70 -5.80 -7.46 -7.58
C GLU A 70 -5.13 -7.53 -6.21
N PHE A 71 -4.06 -6.75 -5.99
CA PHE A 71 -3.37 -6.75 -4.71
C PHE A 71 -4.19 -6.12 -3.58
N VAL A 72 -5.06 -5.15 -3.88
CA VAL A 72 -6.02 -4.63 -2.89
C VAL A 72 -6.99 -5.72 -2.45
N ASP A 73 -7.52 -6.51 -3.39
CA ASP A 73 -8.44 -7.60 -3.06
C ASP A 73 -7.74 -8.71 -2.28
N GLU A 74 -6.49 -9.04 -2.61
CA GLU A 74 -5.67 -9.97 -1.83
C GLU A 74 -5.34 -9.44 -0.44
N ALA A 75 -4.99 -8.15 -0.30
CA ALA A 75 -4.72 -7.52 0.98
C ALA A 75 -5.93 -7.57 1.92
N LYS A 76 -7.14 -7.43 1.38
CA LYS A 76 -8.40 -7.50 2.15
C LYS A 76 -8.73 -8.92 2.63
N LYS A 77 -8.28 -9.95 1.91
CA LYS A 77 -8.45 -11.36 2.29
C LYS A 77 -7.41 -11.77 3.33
N ASP A 78 -6.14 -11.52 3.02
CA ASP A 78 -5.00 -11.80 3.90
C ASP A 78 -3.81 -10.89 3.57
N PHE A 79 -3.70 -9.80 4.31
CA PHE A 79 -2.63 -8.81 4.13
C PHE A 79 -1.21 -9.39 4.22
N ARG A 80 -1.04 -10.52 4.93
CA ARG A 80 0.27 -11.17 5.09
C ARG A 80 0.81 -11.70 3.77
N ASN A 81 -0.06 -12.11 2.85
CA ASN A 81 0.34 -12.55 1.52
C ASN A 81 1.03 -11.42 0.76
N VAL A 82 0.43 -10.23 0.79
CA VAL A 82 0.95 -9.06 0.08
C VAL A 82 2.29 -8.61 0.67
N ILE A 83 2.44 -8.62 2.00
CA ILE A 83 3.72 -8.35 2.66
C ILE A 83 4.77 -9.41 2.26
N TYR A 84 4.42 -10.69 2.33
CA TYR A 84 5.31 -11.80 1.97
C TYR A 84 5.80 -11.70 0.51
N TRP A 85 4.89 -11.44 -0.43
CA TRP A 85 5.24 -11.29 -1.85
C TRP A 85 6.15 -10.10 -2.09
N TYR A 86 5.92 -8.97 -1.41
CA TYR A 86 6.76 -7.78 -1.52
C TYR A 86 8.20 -8.06 -1.04
N LEU A 87 8.35 -8.73 0.09
CA LEU A 87 9.67 -9.13 0.62
C LEU A 87 10.39 -10.08 -0.35
N ASN A 88 9.69 -11.09 -0.86
CA ASN A 88 10.26 -12.06 -1.81
C ASN A 88 10.63 -11.47 -3.18
N GLN A 89 10.01 -10.36 -3.62
CA GLN A 89 10.44 -9.66 -4.83
C GLN A 89 11.72 -8.86 -4.60
N SER A 90 11.89 -8.29 -3.40
CA SER A 90 13.06 -7.49 -3.03
C SER A 90 14.34 -8.34 -2.98
N ASP A 91 14.23 -9.60 -2.55
CA ASP A 91 15.34 -10.55 -2.51
C ASP A 91 15.82 -10.97 -3.91
N LYS A 92 14.93 -10.93 -4.93
CA LYS A 92 15.28 -11.28 -6.31
C LYS A 92 15.98 -10.16 -7.08
N THR A 93 16.01 -8.94 -6.55
CA THR A 93 16.69 -7.78 -7.15
C THR A 93 18.13 -7.58 -6.65
N GLN A 94 18.62 -8.42 -5.74
CA GLN A 94 20.01 -8.40 -5.24
C GLN A 94 20.89 -9.54 -5.79
N GLY A 95 20.47 -10.21 -6.87
CA GLY A 95 21.22 -11.27 -7.55
C GLY A 95 21.76 -10.83 -8.91
#